data_AF-A0A8T5AHZ9-F1
#
_entry.id   AF-A0A8T5AHZ9-F1
#
_cell.length_a   1.000
_cell.length_b   1.000
_cell.length_c   1.000
_cell.angle_alpha   90.00
_cell.angle_beta   90.00
_cell.angle_gamma   90.00
#
_symmetry.space_group_name_H-M   'P 1'
#
loop_
_entity.id
_entity.type
_entity.pdbx_description
1 polymer ?
#
loop_
_entity_poly.entity_id
_entity_poly.type
_entity_poly.pdbx_seq_one_letter_code
_entity_poly.pdbx_strand_id
1 'polypeptide(L)'
;MPSLTRASERYRLATLLRENGYGVRQHSCDYFIRLADQFICVLVLFPMSDEAQIYKVDVNEVVEKAVENVIQIIKRIAPDIKIKVEPLRKIDIK
;
A
#
# COMPACT_ATOMS: atom_id res chain seq x y z
N MET A 1 -8.54 19.16 1.24
CA MET A 1 -8.00 18.55 0.00
C MET A 1 -7.61 17.12 0.31
N PRO A 2 -7.79 16.14 -0.60
CA PRO A 2 -7.48 14.75 -0.30
C PRO A 2 -5.99 14.55 0.01
N SER A 3 -5.70 13.72 1.00
CA SER A 3 -4.43 13.71 1.76
C SER A 3 -3.24 13.09 1.02
N LEU A 4 -3.43 12.59 -0.21
CA LEU A 4 -2.38 11.98 -1.05
C LEU A 4 -2.36 12.51 -2.50
N THR A 5 -3.01 13.66 -2.74
CA THR A 5 -3.05 14.31 -4.07
C THR A 5 -1.71 14.87 -4.50
N ARG A 6 -0.92 15.39 -3.55
CA ARG A 6 0.39 15.98 -3.83
C ARG A 6 1.45 14.91 -3.97
N ALA A 7 2.38 15.12 -4.91
CA ALA A 7 3.53 14.24 -5.09
C ALA A 7 4.39 14.15 -3.82
N SER A 8 4.48 15.23 -3.03
CA SER A 8 5.21 15.26 -1.76
C SER A 8 4.64 14.28 -0.73
N GLU A 9 3.32 14.19 -0.59
CA GLU A 9 2.69 13.27 0.36
C GLU A 9 2.83 11.82 -0.08
N ARG A 10 2.76 11.55 -1.39
CA ARG A 10 3.05 10.23 -1.96
C ARG A 10 4.51 9.82 -1.74
N TYR A 11 5.44 10.75 -1.90
CA TYR A 11 6.85 10.51 -1.59
C TYR A 11 7.04 10.22 -0.09
N ARG A 12 6.38 11.01 0.78
CA ARG A 12 6.40 10.81 2.23
C ARG A 12 5.86 9.44 2.64
N LEU A 13 4.80 8.96 1.99
CA LEU A 13 4.29 7.60 2.18
C LEU A 13 5.35 6.55 1.83
N ALA A 14 5.99 6.67 0.67
CA ALA A 14 7.05 5.75 0.27
C ALA A 14 8.22 5.74 1.28
N THR A 15 8.59 6.91 1.79
CA THR A 15 9.64 7.05 2.81
C THR A 15 9.25 6.37 4.11
N LEU A 16 8.05 6.65 4.65
CA LEU A 16 7.57 6.03 5.89
C LEU A 16 7.48 4.51 5.79
N LEU A 17 7.03 3.97 4.66
CA LEU A 17 7.04 2.54 4.42
C LEU A 17 8.48 1.98 4.48
N ARG A 18 9.45 2.63 3.84
CA ARG A 18 10.86 2.20 3.88
C ARG A 18 11.46 2.27 5.28
N GLU A 19 11.17 3.34 6.03
CA GLU A 19 11.60 3.49 7.43
C GLU A 19 11.02 2.41 8.35
N ASN A 20 9.86 1.82 8.00
CA ASN A 20 9.27 0.70 8.70
C ASN A 20 9.75 -0.68 8.17
N GLY A 21 10.86 -0.71 7.43
CA GLY A 21 11.51 -1.95 6.99
C GLY A 21 10.95 -2.55 5.70
N TYR A 22 10.04 -1.87 5.00
CA TYR A 22 9.49 -2.36 3.74
C TYR A 22 10.37 -2.01 2.54
N GLY A 23 10.55 -2.99 1.64
CA GLY A 23 11.02 -2.72 0.28
C GLY A 23 9.90 -2.10 -0.54
N VAL A 24 10.09 -0.88 -1.05
CA VAL A 24 9.07 -0.15 -1.81
C VAL A 24 9.57 0.28 -3.18
N ARG A 25 8.97 -0.29 -4.23
CA ARG A 25 9.06 0.25 -5.58
C ARG A 25 7.80 1.05 -5.88
N GLN A 26 7.95 2.34 -6.12
CA GLN A 26 6.86 3.27 -6.40
C GLN A 26 6.79 3.57 -7.90
N HIS A 27 5.58 3.58 -8.45
CA HIS A 27 5.28 4.06 -9.80
C HIS A 27 4.02 4.94 -9.75
N SER A 28 4.21 6.26 -9.70
CA SER A 28 3.11 7.24 -9.54
C SER A 28 2.27 6.99 -8.27
N CYS A 29 1.10 6.36 -8.41
CA CYS A 29 0.16 6.02 -7.35
C CYS A 29 0.21 4.54 -6.93
N ASP A 30 1.06 3.75 -7.58
CA ASP A 30 1.22 2.32 -7.32
C ASP A 30 2.47 2.07 -6.48
N TYR A 31 2.34 1.21 -5.46
CA TYR A 31 3.42 0.83 -4.56
C TYR A 31 3.49 -0.68 -4.46
N PHE A 32 4.61 -1.23 -4.90
CA PHE A 32 4.93 -2.64 -4.77
C PHE A 32 5.71 -2.84 -3.48
N ILE A 33 5.10 -3.53 -2.51
CA ILE A 33 5.58 -3.62 -1.13
C ILE A 33 6.10 -5.04 -0.85
N ARG A 34 7.32 -5.12 -0.32
CA ARG A 34 8.00 -6.35 0.09
C ARG A 34 8.47 -6.26 1.54
N LEU A 35 8.58 -7.39 2.22
CA LEU A 35 9.17 -7.51 3.56
C LEU A 35 10.08 -8.76 3.56
N ALA A 36 11.35 -8.61 3.95
CA ALA A 36 12.33 -9.71 3.98
C ALA A 36 12.28 -10.61 2.73
N ASP A 37 12.39 -10.01 1.55
CA ASP A 37 12.30 -10.63 0.22
C ASP A 37 10.94 -11.25 -0.18
N GLN A 38 9.98 -11.37 0.73
CA GLN A 38 8.61 -11.76 0.40
C GLN A 38 7.86 -10.58 -0.21
N PHE A 39 7.17 -10.80 -1.32
CA PHE A 39 6.22 -9.82 -1.85
C PHE A 39 4.93 -9.88 -1.02
N ILE A 40 4.47 -8.72 -0.56
CA ILE A 40 3.36 -8.62 0.40
C ILE A 40 2.09 -8.17 -0.32
N CYS A 41 2.15 -6.98 -0.94
CA CYS A 41 1.00 -6.41 -1.59
C CYS A 41 1.36 -5.36 -2.65
N VAL A 42 0.37 -5.06 -3.50
CA VAL A 42 0.31 -3.84 -4.28
C VAL A 42 -0.64 -2.88 -3.57
N LEU A 43 -0.18 -1.66 -3.27
CA LEU A 43 -1.03 -0.56 -2.85
C LEU A 43 -1.26 0.38 -4.04
N VAL A 44 -2.52 0.62 -4.37
CA VAL A 44 -2.95 1.57 -5.41
C VAL A 44 -3.69 2.71 -4.73
N LEU A 45 -3.23 3.94 -4.97
CA LEU A 45 -3.91 5.14 -4.48
C LEU A 45 -4.84 5.72 -5.54
N PHE A 46 -6.01 6.17 -5.11
CA PHE A 46 -6.96 6.96 -5.90
C PHE A 46 -7.12 8.34 -5.24
N PRO A 47 -6.19 9.28 -5.45
CA PRO A 47 -6.16 10.52 -4.69
C PRO A 47 -7.39 11.42 -4.89
N MET A 48 -8.07 11.30 -6.03
CA MET A 48 -9.26 12.11 -6.33
C MET A 48 -10.49 11.68 -5.53
N SER A 49 -10.54 10.42 -5.05
CA SER A 49 -11.64 9.85 -4.28
C SER A 49 -11.30 9.60 -2.80
N ASP A 50 -10.09 9.92 -2.37
CA ASP A 50 -9.56 9.58 -1.04
C ASP A 50 -9.73 8.08 -0.72
N GLU A 51 -9.41 7.27 -1.73
CA GLU A 51 -9.47 5.81 -1.66
C GLU A 51 -8.07 5.20 -1.87
N ALA A 52 -7.84 4.08 -1.22
CA ALA A 52 -6.70 3.21 -1.44
C ALA A 52 -7.16 1.75 -1.53
N GLN A 53 -6.52 1.00 -2.42
CA GLN A 53 -6.77 -0.43 -2.59
C GLN A 53 -5.48 -1.20 -2.38
N ILE A 54 -5.53 -2.21 -1.52
CA ILE A 54 -4.42 -3.09 -1.21
C ILE A 54 -4.74 -4.47 -1.76
N TYR A 55 -3.92 -4.95 -2.68
CA TYR A 55 -3.98 -6.30 -3.22
C TYR A 55 -2.88 -7.15 -2.59
N LYS A 56 -3.22 -8.03 -1.65
CA LYS A 56 -2.26 -8.90 -0.93
C LYS A 56 -2.11 -10.26 -1.59
N VAL A 57 -0.91 -10.84 -1.62
CA VAL A 57 -0.65 -12.05 -2.43
C VAL A 57 -1.03 -13.37 -1.79
N ASP A 58 -1.20 -13.40 -0.47
CA ASP A 58 -1.47 -14.63 0.27
C ASP A 58 -2.20 -14.31 1.58
N VAL A 59 -2.79 -15.34 2.20
CA VAL A 59 -3.49 -15.27 3.49
C VAL A 59 -2.65 -16.00 4.53
N ASN A 60 -1.44 -15.50 4.76
CA ASN A 60 -0.57 -15.97 5.85
C ASN A 60 -0.37 -14.86 6.89
N GLU A 61 -0.06 -15.26 8.12
CA GLU A 61 0.02 -14.35 9.27
C GLU A 61 1.02 -13.21 9.06
N VAL A 62 2.12 -13.46 8.36
CA VAL A 62 3.14 -12.44 8.04
C VAL A 62 2.56 -11.38 7.11
N VAL A 63 1.86 -11.79 6.04
CA VAL A 63 1.22 -10.88 5.09
C VAL A 63 0.10 -10.09 5.76
N GLU A 64 -0.74 -10.70 6.59
CA GLU A 64 -1.81 -9.99 7.31
C GLU A 64 -1.24 -8.89 8.22
N LYS A 65 -0.23 -9.24 9.05
CA LYS A 65 0.43 -8.27 9.93
C LYS A 65 1.12 -7.16 9.15
N ALA A 66 1.76 -7.50 8.04
CA ALA A 66 2.39 -6.51 7.18
C ALA A 66 1.36 -5.57 6.54
N VAL A 67 0.24 -6.08 6.04
CA VAL A 67 -0.86 -5.27 5.49
C VAL A 67 -1.48 -4.38 6.56
N GLU A 68 -1.70 -4.88 7.76
CA GLU A 68 -2.22 -4.09 8.87
C GLU A 68 -1.28 -2.92 9.21
N ASN A 69 0.03 -3.17 9.27
CA ASN A 69 1.04 -2.13 9.48
C ASN A 69 1.04 -1.10 8.33
N VAL A 70 0.93 -1.54 7.07
CA VAL A 70 0.81 -0.66 5.90
C VAL A 70 -0.43 0.24 6.04
N ILE A 71 -1.57 -0.30 6.47
CA ILE A 71 -2.80 0.47 6.74
C ILE A 71 -2.55 1.55 7.78
N GLN A 72 -1.89 1.21 8.90
CA GLN A 72 -1.57 2.18 9.94
C GLN A 72 -0.67 3.31 9.42
N ILE A 73 0.34 2.97 8.60
CA ILE A 73 1.23 3.97 7.99
C ILE A 73 0.46 4.91 7.07
N ILE A 74 -0.44 4.38 6.23
CA ILE A 74 -1.29 5.19 5.35
C ILE A 74 -2.14 6.14 6.19
N LYS A 75 -2.80 5.63 7.24
CA LYS A 75 -3.68 6.43 8.11
C LYS A 75 -2.97 7.52 8.91
N ARG A 76 -1.65 7.41 9.14
CA ARG A 76 -0.86 8.50 9.74
C ARG A 76 -0.77 9.73 8.85
N ILE A 77 -0.87 9.55 7.53
CA ILE A 77 -0.80 10.64 6.54
C ILE A 77 -2.22 11.07 6.13
N ALA A 78 -3.10 10.09 5.97
CA ALA A 78 -4.47 10.27 5.49
C ALA A 78 -5.45 9.54 6.44
N PRO A 79 -5.83 10.15 7.58
CA PRO A 79 -6.64 9.46 8.60
C PRO A 79 -8.01 8.98 8.10
N ASP A 80 -8.63 9.76 7.22
CA ASP A 80 -10.00 9.53 6.73
C ASP A 80 -10.06 8.72 5.42
N ILE A 81 -8.91 8.29 4.89
CA ILE A 81 -8.85 7.56 3.63
C ILE A 81 -9.59 6.22 3.73
N LYS A 82 -10.39 5.92 2.72
CA LYS A 82 -11.10 4.66 2.61
C LYS A 82 -10.15 3.60 2.06
N ILE A 83 -9.93 2.52 2.81
CA ILE A 83 -9.01 1.44 2.41
C ILE A 83 -9.81 0.16 2.14
N LYS A 84 -9.62 -0.43 0.95
CA LYS A 84 -10.13 -1.75 0.58
C LYS A 84 -8.97 -2.73 0.51
N VAL A 85 -9.14 -3.92 1.09
CA VAL A 85 -8.14 -4.99 1.05
C VAL A 85 -8.73 -6.19 0.32
N GLU A 86 -8.05 -6.64 -0.72
CA GLU A 86 -8.48 -7.76 -1.55
C GLU A 86 -7.31 -8.72 -1.80
N PRO A 87 -7.57 -10.01 -2.02
CA PRO A 87 -6.55 -10.92 -2.50
C PRO A 87 -6.13 -10.54 -3.92
N LEU A 88 -4.83 -10.55 -4.19
CA LEU A 88 -4.29 -10.41 -5.54
C LEU A 88 -4.71 -11.63 -6.35
N ARG A 89 -5.71 -11.47 -7.20
CA ARG A 89 -6.18 -12.55 -8.07
C ARG A 89 -5.07 -12.91 -9.06
N LYS A 90 -4.77 -14.20 -9.17
CA LYS A 90 -3.96 -14.70 -10.29
C LYS A 90 -4.74 -14.37 -11.57
N ILE A 91 -4.12 -13.62 -12.47
CA ILE A 91 -4.61 -13.53 -13.83
C ILE A 91 -4.21 -14.86 -14.47
N ASP A 92 -5.19 -15.73 -14.69
CA ASP A 92 -5.00 -16.91 -15.53
C ASP A 92 -4.79 -16.41 -16.96
N ILE A 93 -3.53 -16.25 -17.36
CA ILE A 93 -3.18 -16.01 -18.76
C ILE A 93 -3.35 -17.37 -19.45
N LYS A 94 -4.45 -17.51 -20.19
CA LYS A 94 -4.67 -18.63 -21.12
C LYS A 94 -3.79 -18.48 -22.35
#